data_AF-A0A849BLA4-F1
#
_entry.id   AF-A0A849BLA4-F1
#
_cell.length_a   1.000
_cell.length_b   1.000
_cell.length_c   1.000
_cell.angle_alpha   90.00
_cell.angle_beta   90.00
_cell.angle_gamma   90.00
#
_symmetry.space_group_name_H-M   'P 1'
#
loop_
_entity.id
_entity.type
_entity.pdbx_description
1 polymer ?
#
loop_
_entity_poly.entity_id
_entity_poly.type
_entity_poly.pdbx_seq_one_letter_code
_entity_poly.pdbx_strand_id
1 'polypeptide(L)'
;MNDDRLTVLRQVRPEPSLDVVWTADEQRSVLARILADRRTGEQQAAVPRRTKRAAVAGVAALALMAAPGLAVAIDDGIKERAFVDAYGYWAETLGGPVDPAAATRVVTAPGPYDGTFSVLASTSSEGMTCVATVFETASSATADLPDDFNDGGSFCHEAPSTRPFGLDTIMYGDTAVVWWAHAGDAVTGELVDTDGAVYPVVLAEGYLFGWYPSPSREPDDRPTLVGYAADGSEVGRFLM
;
A
#
# COMPACT_ATOMS: atom_id res chain seq x y z
N MET A 1 4.64 39.69 -1.93
CA MET A 1 5.24 38.56 -2.68
C MET A 1 4.44 37.25 -2.49
N ASN A 2 3.11 37.34 -2.30
CA ASN A 2 2.20 36.18 -2.17
C ASN A 2 1.22 36.08 -3.36
N ASP A 3 0.92 37.19 -4.01
CA ASP A 3 -0.01 37.24 -5.16
C ASP A 3 0.51 36.47 -6.37
N ASP A 4 1.83 36.42 -6.55
CA ASP A 4 2.48 35.74 -7.67
C ASP A 4 2.30 34.22 -7.61
N ARG A 5 2.44 33.63 -6.41
CA ARG A 5 2.22 32.20 -6.17
C ARG A 5 0.77 31.79 -6.33
N LEU A 6 -0.17 32.60 -5.84
CA LEU A 6 -1.61 32.33 -5.99
C LEU A 6 -2.07 32.43 -7.45
N THR A 7 -1.42 33.29 -8.23
CA THR A 7 -1.67 33.43 -9.67
C THR A 7 -1.18 32.21 -10.44
N VAL A 8 0.04 31.73 -10.14
CA VAL A 8 0.59 30.50 -10.72
C VAL A 8 -0.27 29.29 -10.36
N LEU A 9 -0.68 29.15 -9.10
CA LEU A 9 -1.54 28.02 -8.66
C LEU A 9 -2.91 28.00 -9.35
N ARG A 10 -3.46 29.16 -9.74
CA ARG A 10 -4.70 29.21 -10.55
C ARG A 10 -4.48 28.76 -11.99
N GLN A 11 -3.31 29.01 -12.56
CA GLN A 11 -2.99 28.63 -13.95
C GLN A 11 -2.66 27.14 -14.11
N VAL A 12 -2.18 26.48 -13.05
CA VAL A 12 -1.87 25.04 -13.04
C VAL A 12 -3.07 24.20 -12.57
N ARG A 13 -4.19 24.84 -12.25
CA ARG A 13 -5.41 24.14 -11.83
C ARG A 13 -5.96 23.35 -13.03
N PRO A 14 -6.19 22.02 -12.90
CA PRO A 14 -6.95 21.25 -13.88
C PRO A 14 -8.31 21.94 -14.11
N GLU A 15 -8.80 21.92 -15.35
CA GLU A 15 -10.01 22.66 -15.78
C GLU A 15 -11.18 22.59 -14.77
N PRO A 16 -12.06 23.61 -14.72
CA PRO A 16 -13.03 23.83 -13.64
C PRO A 16 -14.16 22.79 -13.54
N SER A 17 -14.06 21.64 -14.22
CA SER A 17 -15.02 20.54 -14.13
C SER A 17 -15.12 19.94 -12.72
N LEU A 18 -14.12 20.12 -11.86
CA LEU A 18 -14.15 19.69 -10.46
C LEU A 18 -14.83 20.68 -9.50
N ASP A 19 -15.05 21.95 -9.90
CA ASP A 19 -15.80 22.92 -9.09
C ASP A 19 -17.32 22.65 -9.09
N VAL A 20 -17.80 21.80 -10.00
CA VAL A 20 -19.23 21.44 -10.10
C VAL A 20 -19.63 20.42 -9.02
N VAL A 21 -18.66 19.72 -8.43
CA VAL A 21 -18.95 18.65 -7.46
C VAL A 21 -19.05 19.18 -6.04
N TRP A 22 -18.39 20.30 -5.72
CA TRP A 22 -18.34 20.84 -4.35
C TRP A 22 -19.02 22.19 -4.25
N THR A 23 -19.91 22.32 -3.28
CA THR A 23 -20.50 23.62 -2.93
C THR A 23 -19.43 24.55 -2.33
N ALA A 24 -19.65 25.86 -2.46
CA ALA A 24 -18.74 26.87 -1.90
C ALA A 24 -18.57 26.76 -0.37
N ASP A 25 -19.53 26.14 0.33
CA ASP A 25 -19.47 25.89 1.77
C ASP A 25 -18.58 24.67 2.10
N GLU A 26 -18.63 23.61 1.30
CA GLU A 26 -17.75 22.45 1.44
C GLU A 26 -16.28 22.83 1.19
N GLN A 27 -16.02 23.65 0.16
CA GLN A 27 -14.68 24.19 -0.10
C GLN A 27 -14.15 25.00 1.08
N ARG A 28 -14.99 25.86 1.67
CA ARG A 28 -14.62 26.68 2.84
C ARG A 28 -14.35 25.82 4.07
N SER A 29 -15.14 24.76 4.29
CA SER A 29 -14.99 23.84 5.42
C SER A 29 -13.67 23.04 5.32
N VAL A 30 -13.38 22.48 4.14
CA VAL A 30 -12.13 21.74 3.91
C VAL A 30 -10.91 22.65 4.05
N LEU A 31 -10.97 23.86 3.49
CA LEU A 31 -9.88 24.83 3.63
C LEU A 31 -9.64 25.23 5.09
N ALA A 32 -10.71 25.45 5.86
CA ALA A 32 -10.61 25.78 7.29
C ALA A 32 -9.94 24.65 8.09
N ARG A 33 -10.25 23.39 7.78
CA ARG A 33 -9.63 22.21 8.41
C ARG A 33 -8.13 22.11 8.10
N ILE A 34 -7.75 22.24 6.82
CA ILE A 34 -6.33 22.20 6.40
C ILE A 34 -5.50 23.32 7.08
N LEU A 35 -6.07 24.52 7.20
CA LEU A 35 -5.41 25.64 7.85
C LEU A 35 -5.34 25.48 9.37
N ALA A 36 -6.31 24.81 9.99
CA ALA A 36 -6.28 24.48 11.41
C ALA A 36 -5.17 23.46 11.71
N ASP A 37 -5.06 22.38 10.91
CA ASP A 37 -4.04 21.34 11.10
C ASP A 37 -2.61 21.89 10.99
N ARG A 38 -2.39 22.88 10.12
CA ARG A 38 -1.08 23.56 10.02
C ARG A 38 -0.71 24.39 11.25
N ARG A 39 -1.69 24.98 11.94
CA ARG A 39 -1.42 25.74 13.19
C ARG A 39 -1.06 24.83 14.35
N THR A 40 -1.59 23.61 14.37
CA THR A 40 -1.29 22.62 15.41
C THR A 40 0.13 22.06 15.27
N GLY A 41 0.64 21.94 14.04
CA GLY A 41 2.01 21.48 13.76
C GLY A 41 3.12 22.48 14.14
N GLU A 42 2.85 23.78 14.17
CA GLU A 42 3.85 24.82 14.53
C GLU A 42 4.05 24.98 16.04
N GLN A 43 3.20 24.41 16.90
CA GLN A 43 3.31 24.53 18.37
C GLN A 43 4.10 23.40 19.06
N GLN A 44 4.60 22.39 18.33
CA GLN A 44 5.36 21.27 18.91
C GLN A 44 6.90 21.42 18.86
N ALA A 45 7.44 22.55 18.40
CA ALA A 45 8.89 22.79 18.36
C ALA A 45 9.38 23.74 19.47
N ALA A 46 9.39 23.28 20.72
CA ALA A 46 10.15 23.93 21.79
C ALA A 46 10.70 22.92 22.80
N VAL A 47 11.73 22.17 22.41
CA VAL A 47 12.54 21.37 23.35
C VAL A 47 13.59 22.30 24.00
N PRO A 48 13.62 22.48 25.33
CA PRO A 48 14.63 23.33 25.95
C PRO A 48 16.00 22.64 26.01
N ARG A 49 17.00 23.23 25.36
CA ARG A 49 18.43 22.88 25.47
C ARG A 49 18.91 23.10 26.91
N ARG A 50 19.18 22.02 27.65
CA ARG A 50 19.91 22.09 28.93
C ARG A 50 21.42 22.06 28.71
N THR A 51 22.07 23.13 29.15
CA THR A 51 23.52 23.36 29.16
C THR A 51 24.26 22.39 30.09
N LYS A 52 25.36 21.81 29.60
CA LYS A 52 26.29 20.95 30.34
C LYS A 52 27.08 21.77 31.38
N ARG A 53 27.05 21.34 32.65
CA ARG A 53 28.14 21.57 33.63
C ARG A 53 28.32 20.30 34.47
N ALA A 54 29.58 19.93 34.65
CA ALA A 54 30.07 18.71 35.27
C ALA A 54 30.04 18.76 36.82
N ALA A 55 29.89 17.59 37.47
CA ALA A 55 30.60 17.21 38.69
C ALA A 55 30.29 15.75 39.12
N VAL A 56 31.31 14.89 39.01
CA VAL A 56 31.85 13.90 39.98
C VAL A 56 30.92 13.23 41.02
N ALA A 57 30.90 11.89 40.93
CA ALA A 57 30.90 10.81 41.94
C ALA A 57 29.91 10.77 43.14
N GLY A 58 29.36 9.59 43.38
CA GLY A 58 28.87 9.17 44.70
C GLY A 58 27.79 8.09 44.65
N VAL A 59 28.14 6.87 45.06
CA VAL A 59 27.23 5.72 45.26
C VAL A 59 26.25 6.01 46.40
N ALA A 60 24.95 5.78 46.18
CA ALA A 60 23.99 5.47 47.25
C ALA A 60 22.77 4.74 46.66
N ALA A 61 22.58 3.49 47.07
CA ALA A 61 21.32 2.78 46.94
C ALA A 61 20.31 3.35 47.95
N LEU A 62 19.09 3.67 47.50
CA LEU A 62 17.91 3.73 48.35
C LEU A 62 16.65 3.60 47.50
N ALA A 63 15.80 2.66 47.92
CA ALA A 63 14.53 2.31 47.31
C ALA A 63 13.41 3.31 47.66
N LEU A 64 12.32 3.18 46.88
CA LEU A 64 10.92 3.57 47.17
C LEU A 64 10.54 5.05 46.96
N MET A 65 9.89 5.37 45.83
CA MET A 65 8.43 5.41 45.68
C MET A 65 7.99 6.24 44.44
N ALA A 66 7.09 5.64 43.67
CA ALA A 66 6.01 6.23 42.87
C ALA A 66 6.19 7.60 42.19
N ALA A 67 6.36 7.56 40.87
CA ALA A 67 5.52 8.34 39.97
C ALA A 67 5.17 7.47 38.75
N PRO A 68 3.89 7.11 38.51
CA PRO A 68 3.51 6.49 37.25
C PRO A 68 3.52 7.59 36.20
N GLY A 69 4.69 7.81 35.59
CA GLY A 69 4.72 8.37 34.26
C GLY A 69 4.18 7.31 33.33
N LEU A 70 2.86 7.28 33.14
CA LEU A 70 2.27 6.67 31.96
C LEU A 70 2.85 7.41 30.76
N ALA A 71 3.98 6.92 30.26
CA ALA A 71 4.18 6.91 28.84
C ALA A 71 3.05 6.04 28.31
N VAL A 72 1.95 6.68 27.95
CA VAL A 72 0.98 6.07 27.05
C VAL A 72 1.80 5.87 25.78
N ALA A 73 2.27 4.63 25.56
CA ALA A 73 2.55 4.17 24.22
C ALA A 73 1.26 4.48 23.47
N ILE A 74 1.31 5.48 22.59
CA ILE A 74 0.16 5.82 21.76
C ILE A 74 0.04 4.63 20.84
N ASP A 75 -0.90 3.77 21.22
CA ASP A 75 -1.32 2.51 20.63
C ASP A 75 -0.86 2.32 19.16
N ASP A 76 0.17 1.51 18.96
CA ASP A 76 0.49 0.95 17.64
C ASP A 76 -0.71 0.15 17.08
N GLY A 77 -1.68 -0.23 17.93
CA GLY A 77 -2.90 -0.93 17.56
C GLY A 77 -3.96 -0.11 16.80
N ILE A 78 -3.81 1.21 16.63
CA ILE A 78 -4.66 1.97 15.68
C ILE A 78 -4.11 1.86 14.25
N LYS A 79 -2.78 1.70 14.11
CA LYS A 79 -2.09 1.64 12.82
C LYS A 79 -2.23 0.28 12.16
N GLU A 80 -2.10 -0.79 12.93
CA GLU A 80 -2.32 -2.18 12.47
C GLU A 80 -3.77 -2.43 12.03
N ARG A 81 -4.73 -1.57 12.41
CA ARG A 81 -6.13 -1.67 11.98
C ARG A 81 -6.37 -1.20 10.56
N ALA A 82 -5.48 -0.40 9.96
CA ALA A 82 -5.72 0.14 8.62
C ALA A 82 -5.99 -0.97 7.60
N PHE A 83 -5.18 -2.04 7.63
CA PHE A 83 -5.36 -3.21 6.77
C PHE A 83 -6.64 -3.98 7.12
N VAL A 84 -6.87 -4.24 8.42
CA VAL A 84 -8.04 -4.99 8.90
C VAL A 84 -9.35 -4.28 8.54
N ASP A 85 -9.40 -2.96 8.68
CA ASP A 85 -10.57 -2.14 8.36
C ASP A 85 -10.79 -2.09 6.83
N ALA A 86 -9.72 -1.95 6.04
CA ALA A 86 -9.80 -1.91 4.58
C ALA A 86 -10.32 -3.23 3.97
N TYR A 87 -9.86 -4.36 4.51
CA TYR A 87 -10.22 -5.70 4.02
C TYR A 87 -11.19 -6.45 4.95
N GLY A 88 -11.89 -5.73 5.83
CA GLY A 88 -12.85 -6.31 6.79
C GLY A 88 -13.96 -7.13 6.12
N TYR A 89 -14.29 -6.82 4.87
CA TYR A 89 -15.26 -7.54 4.07
C TYR A 89 -14.85 -8.99 3.73
N TRP A 90 -13.59 -9.38 3.93
CA TRP A 90 -13.15 -10.77 3.80
C TRP A 90 -13.89 -11.72 4.75
N ALA A 91 -14.34 -11.20 5.90
CA ALA A 91 -15.16 -11.95 6.86
C ALA A 91 -16.56 -12.26 6.31
N GLU A 92 -17.01 -11.59 5.25
CA GLU A 92 -18.31 -11.78 4.61
C GLU A 92 -18.24 -12.72 3.39
N THR A 93 -17.06 -13.25 3.08
CA THR A 93 -16.83 -14.09 1.89
C THR A 93 -17.67 -15.36 1.90
N LEU A 94 -18.41 -15.60 0.81
CA LEU A 94 -19.10 -16.86 0.58
C LEU A 94 -18.08 -17.97 0.31
N GLY A 95 -18.17 -19.10 1.04
CA GLY A 95 -17.21 -20.21 0.97
C GLY A 95 -16.26 -20.29 2.18
N GLY A 96 -16.34 -19.30 3.09
CA GLY A 96 -15.78 -19.37 4.43
C GLY A 96 -15.21 -18.03 4.87
N PRO A 97 -15.57 -17.52 6.07
CA PRO A 97 -15.11 -16.21 6.53
C PRO A 97 -13.59 -16.22 6.68
N VAL A 98 -12.93 -15.24 6.08
CA VAL A 98 -11.47 -15.07 6.15
C VAL A 98 -11.16 -13.88 7.08
N ASP A 99 -10.28 -14.10 8.05
CA ASP A 99 -9.85 -13.06 8.98
C ASP A 99 -8.69 -12.23 8.38
N PRO A 100 -8.90 -10.94 8.05
CA PRO A 100 -7.83 -10.09 7.55
C PRO A 100 -6.75 -9.81 8.60
N ALA A 101 -7.04 -9.91 9.91
CA ALA A 101 -6.04 -9.74 10.96
C ALA A 101 -5.06 -10.93 11.02
N ALA A 102 -5.43 -12.08 10.45
CA ALA A 102 -4.56 -13.24 10.31
C ALA A 102 -3.74 -13.22 9.00
N ALA A 103 -3.87 -12.17 8.18
CA ALA A 103 -3.14 -12.08 6.93
C ALA A 103 -1.63 -12.01 7.18
N THR A 104 -0.88 -12.59 6.25
CA THR A 104 0.58 -12.53 6.25
C THR A 104 1.08 -12.05 4.90
N ARG A 105 2.19 -11.34 4.90
CA ARG A 105 2.86 -10.92 3.67
C ARG A 105 3.56 -12.12 3.04
N VAL A 106 3.03 -12.60 1.93
CA VAL A 106 3.50 -13.84 1.27
C VAL A 106 4.63 -13.58 0.28
N VAL A 107 4.63 -12.41 -0.36
CA VAL A 107 5.72 -11.98 -1.24
C VAL A 107 5.79 -10.46 -1.35
N THR A 108 6.98 -9.95 -1.66
CA THR A 108 7.22 -8.52 -1.95
C THR A 108 8.03 -8.34 -3.22
N ALA A 109 7.89 -7.17 -3.83
CA ALA A 109 8.68 -6.70 -4.95
C ALA A 109 8.89 -5.18 -4.86
N PRO A 110 9.84 -4.62 -5.62
CA PRO A 110 9.94 -3.17 -5.79
C PRO A 110 8.60 -2.59 -6.26
N GLY A 111 8.14 -1.54 -5.59
CA GLY A 111 6.94 -0.78 -5.93
C GLY A 111 7.29 0.54 -6.63
N PRO A 112 6.27 1.34 -7.00
CA PRO A 112 6.47 2.67 -7.55
C PRO A 112 7.11 3.61 -6.51
N TYR A 113 7.86 4.61 -6.98
CA TYR A 113 8.45 5.69 -6.17
C TYR A 113 9.28 5.22 -4.96
N ASP A 114 10.14 4.22 -5.15
CA ASP A 114 10.97 3.59 -4.10
C ASP A 114 10.14 2.91 -2.97
N GLY A 115 8.86 2.66 -3.22
CA GLY A 115 7.98 1.89 -2.33
C GLY A 115 8.12 0.38 -2.50
N THR A 116 7.30 -0.36 -1.75
CA THR A 116 7.21 -1.81 -1.80
C THR A 116 5.84 -2.21 -2.34
N PHE A 117 5.82 -3.09 -3.35
CA PHE A 117 4.63 -3.84 -3.72
C PHE A 117 4.56 -5.11 -2.88
N SER A 118 3.50 -5.27 -2.13
CA SER A 118 3.31 -6.40 -1.21
C SER A 118 2.05 -7.18 -1.56
N VAL A 119 2.16 -8.50 -1.52
CA VAL A 119 1.02 -9.41 -1.61
C VAL A 119 0.81 -10.00 -0.23
N LEU A 120 -0.42 -9.86 0.29
CA LEU A 120 -0.83 -10.39 1.58
C LEU A 120 -1.94 -11.40 1.38
N ALA A 121 -1.90 -12.51 2.13
CA ALA A 121 -2.90 -13.55 2.04
C ALA A 121 -3.34 -14.03 3.43
N SER A 122 -4.61 -14.42 3.53
CA SER A 122 -5.20 -15.10 4.68
C SER A 122 -6.10 -16.23 4.18
N THR A 123 -6.11 -17.35 4.89
CA THR A 123 -6.88 -18.55 4.53
C THR A 123 -7.78 -18.96 5.68
N SER A 124 -9.07 -19.17 5.38
CA SER A 124 -10.03 -19.70 6.35
C SER A 124 -9.80 -21.19 6.62
N SER A 125 -10.33 -21.68 7.74
CA SER A 125 -10.35 -23.12 8.03
C SER A 125 -11.15 -23.94 7.01
N GLU A 126 -11.97 -23.29 6.19
CA GLU A 126 -12.81 -23.91 5.15
C GLU A 126 -12.10 -23.94 3.78
N GLY A 127 -10.88 -23.39 3.67
CA GLY A 127 -10.05 -23.43 2.46
C GLY A 127 -10.24 -22.24 1.52
N MET A 128 -11.02 -21.23 1.92
CA MET A 128 -11.13 -19.97 1.19
C MET A 128 -9.90 -19.12 1.48
N THR A 129 -9.20 -18.67 0.44
CA THR A 129 -8.03 -17.79 0.57
C THR A 129 -8.35 -16.43 -0.03
N CYS A 130 -8.17 -15.37 0.76
CA CYS A 130 -8.25 -14.00 0.27
C CYS A 130 -6.84 -13.42 0.13
N VAL A 131 -6.60 -12.73 -0.98
CA VAL A 131 -5.32 -12.14 -1.33
C VAL A 131 -5.51 -10.66 -1.62
N ALA A 132 -4.75 -9.81 -0.96
CA ALA A 132 -4.65 -8.37 -1.22
C ALA A 132 -3.30 -8.02 -1.81
N THR A 133 -3.29 -7.01 -2.66
CA THR A 133 -2.08 -6.36 -3.14
C THR A 133 -2.07 -4.92 -2.66
N VAL A 134 -0.92 -4.44 -2.19
CA VAL A 134 -0.79 -3.07 -1.68
C VAL A 134 0.53 -2.45 -2.11
N PHE A 135 0.55 -1.12 -2.22
CA PHE A 135 1.78 -0.34 -2.29
C PHE A 135 2.02 0.34 -0.95
N GLU A 136 3.10 0.00 -0.28
CA GLU A 136 3.42 0.49 1.04
C GLU A 136 4.81 1.10 1.12
N THR A 137 5.06 1.90 2.15
CA THR A 137 6.40 2.42 2.43
C THR A 137 7.34 1.32 2.89
N ALA A 138 8.65 1.50 2.74
CA ALA A 138 9.64 0.56 3.25
C ALA A 138 9.51 0.33 4.78
N SER A 139 9.06 1.32 5.54
CA SER A 139 8.78 1.17 6.98
C SER A 139 7.53 0.32 7.25
N SER A 140 6.42 0.56 6.54
CA SER A 140 5.20 -0.25 6.67
C SER A 140 5.47 -1.72 6.30
N ALA A 141 6.31 -1.95 5.29
CA ALA A 141 6.69 -3.30 4.86
C ALA A 141 7.45 -4.12 5.92
N THR A 142 7.95 -3.47 6.99
CA THR A 142 8.60 -4.16 8.12
C THR A 142 7.64 -4.54 9.25
N ALA A 143 6.43 -4.00 9.26
CA ALA A 143 5.38 -4.38 10.20
C ALA A 143 4.69 -5.68 9.75
N ASP A 144 4.02 -6.35 10.69
CA ASP A 144 3.29 -7.59 10.41
C ASP A 144 2.17 -7.34 9.38
N LEU A 145 1.40 -6.26 9.57
CA LEU A 145 0.41 -5.77 8.62
C LEU A 145 0.70 -4.32 8.21
N PRO A 146 0.36 -3.93 6.96
CA PRO A 146 0.52 -2.56 6.49
C PRO A 146 -0.32 -1.58 7.30
N ASP A 147 0.31 -0.51 7.78
CA ASP A 147 -0.36 0.58 8.48
C ASP A 147 -0.57 1.84 7.64
N ASP A 148 0.20 1.99 6.55
CA ASP A 148 0.11 3.08 5.58
C ASP A 148 0.38 2.53 4.18
N PHE A 149 -0.69 2.46 3.36
CA PHE A 149 -0.63 1.83 2.04
C PHE A 149 -1.67 2.40 1.07
N ASN A 150 -1.40 2.20 -0.22
CA ASN A 150 -2.39 2.33 -1.28
C ASN A 150 -2.89 0.94 -1.66
N ASP A 151 -4.21 0.79 -1.75
CA ASP A 151 -4.86 -0.45 -2.16
C ASP A 151 -4.59 -0.74 -3.65
N GLY A 152 -4.05 -1.93 -3.94
CA GLY A 152 -3.84 -2.45 -5.28
C GLY A 152 -4.96 -3.40 -5.73
N GLY A 153 -5.92 -3.69 -4.87
CA GLY A 153 -7.00 -4.63 -5.09
C GLY A 153 -6.88 -5.89 -4.25
N SER A 154 -8.00 -6.60 -4.12
CA SER A 154 -8.01 -7.94 -3.54
C SER A 154 -9.10 -8.81 -4.16
N PHE A 155 -8.95 -10.11 -3.99
CA PHE A 155 -9.95 -11.10 -4.35
C PHE A 155 -9.86 -12.29 -3.39
N CYS A 156 -10.88 -13.13 -3.42
CA CYS A 156 -10.89 -14.37 -2.66
C CYS A 156 -11.20 -15.54 -3.60
N HIS A 157 -10.54 -16.67 -3.36
CA HIS A 157 -10.68 -17.89 -4.16
C HIS A 157 -10.55 -19.14 -3.29
N GLU A 158 -11.14 -20.23 -3.77
CA GLU A 158 -10.86 -21.55 -3.20
C GLU A 158 -9.43 -21.95 -3.59
N ALA A 159 -8.63 -22.39 -2.62
CA ALA A 159 -7.27 -22.85 -2.87
C ALA A 159 -7.21 -24.37 -3.06
N PRO A 160 -6.31 -24.88 -3.92
CA PRO A 160 -5.47 -24.13 -4.86
C PRO A 160 -6.22 -23.74 -6.14
N SER A 161 -5.81 -22.65 -6.79
CA SER A 161 -6.26 -22.35 -8.16
C SER A 161 -5.81 -23.46 -9.12
N THR A 162 -6.74 -24.09 -9.83
CA THR A 162 -6.46 -25.11 -10.87
C THR A 162 -6.64 -24.59 -12.29
N ARG A 163 -6.83 -23.27 -12.43
CA ARG A 163 -7.08 -22.65 -13.74
C ARG A 163 -5.79 -22.58 -14.56
N PRO A 164 -5.89 -22.70 -15.89
CA PRO A 164 -4.74 -22.56 -16.78
C PRO A 164 -4.15 -21.15 -16.70
N PHE A 165 -2.90 -21.03 -17.16
CA PHE A 165 -2.21 -19.75 -17.23
C PHE A 165 -3.05 -18.72 -18.00
N GLY A 166 -3.33 -17.57 -17.39
CA GLY A 166 -4.26 -16.59 -17.95
C GLY A 166 -4.44 -15.36 -17.09
N LEU A 167 -4.52 -14.19 -17.74
CA LEU A 167 -4.86 -12.94 -17.08
C LEU A 167 -6.26 -13.05 -16.44
N ASP A 168 -6.36 -12.67 -15.17
CA ASP A 168 -7.63 -12.66 -14.44
C ASP A 168 -8.15 -11.23 -14.27
N THR A 169 -7.32 -10.34 -13.73
CA THR A 169 -7.72 -8.95 -13.45
C THR A 169 -6.62 -7.94 -13.77
N ILE A 170 -7.07 -6.76 -14.21
CA ILE A 170 -6.29 -5.52 -14.29
C ILE A 170 -7.07 -4.43 -13.56
N MET A 171 -6.39 -3.73 -12.65
CA MET A 171 -6.90 -2.60 -11.89
C MET A 171 -6.10 -1.35 -12.22
N TYR A 172 -6.80 -0.34 -12.74
CA TYR A 172 -6.20 0.93 -13.14
C TYR A 172 -6.21 1.90 -11.95
N GLY A 173 -5.01 2.29 -11.51
CA GLY A 173 -4.82 3.39 -10.57
C GLY A 173 -4.22 4.63 -11.24
N ASP A 174 -4.21 5.73 -10.49
CA ASP A 174 -3.68 7.01 -10.97
C ASP A 174 -2.17 6.95 -11.24
N THR A 175 -1.44 6.12 -10.49
CA THR A 175 0.03 6.03 -10.56
C THR A 175 0.54 4.70 -11.09
N ALA A 176 -0.23 3.64 -10.94
CA ALA A 176 0.15 2.30 -11.35
C ALA A 176 -1.09 1.50 -11.74
N VAL A 177 -0.89 0.60 -12.70
CA VAL A 177 -1.82 -0.47 -13.01
C VAL A 177 -1.36 -1.71 -12.24
N VAL A 178 -2.25 -2.30 -11.46
CA VAL A 178 -2.03 -3.56 -10.75
C VAL A 178 -2.73 -4.68 -11.50
N TRP A 179 -2.14 -5.86 -11.52
CA TRP A 179 -2.72 -7.01 -12.21
C TRP A 179 -2.39 -8.32 -11.51
N TRP A 180 -3.21 -9.32 -11.77
CA TRP A 180 -2.90 -10.70 -11.45
C TRP A 180 -3.42 -11.67 -12.50
N ALA A 181 -2.69 -12.76 -12.66
CA ALA A 181 -2.95 -13.82 -13.61
C ALA A 181 -2.87 -15.17 -12.89
N HIS A 182 -3.75 -16.11 -13.25
CA HIS A 182 -3.57 -17.51 -12.84
C HIS A 182 -2.21 -17.98 -13.34
N ALA A 183 -1.42 -18.61 -12.46
CA ALA A 183 -0.09 -19.09 -12.83
C ALA A 183 -0.17 -20.35 -13.71
N GLY A 184 -1.18 -21.21 -13.51
CA GLY A 184 -1.24 -22.51 -14.17
C GLY A 184 0.03 -23.31 -13.89
N ASP A 185 0.74 -23.70 -14.96
CA ASP A 185 2.03 -24.40 -14.88
C ASP A 185 3.25 -23.45 -14.80
N ALA A 186 3.03 -22.13 -14.85
CA ALA A 186 4.10 -21.16 -14.76
C ALA A 186 4.62 -21.04 -13.32
N VAL A 187 5.94 -21.10 -13.15
CA VAL A 187 6.61 -20.90 -11.85
C VAL A 187 7.26 -19.53 -11.73
N THR A 188 7.33 -18.79 -12.84
CA THR A 188 7.82 -17.41 -12.91
C THR A 188 7.22 -16.72 -14.13
N GLY A 189 7.41 -15.41 -14.23
CA GLY A 189 6.99 -14.65 -15.39
C GLY A 189 7.83 -13.40 -15.57
N GLU A 190 7.65 -12.79 -16.73
CA GLU A 190 8.30 -11.54 -17.12
C GLU A 190 7.23 -10.61 -17.69
N LEU A 191 7.20 -9.37 -17.19
CA LEU A 191 6.37 -8.31 -17.76
C LEU A 191 7.28 -7.35 -18.50
N VAL A 192 7.24 -7.42 -19.82
CA VAL A 192 8.06 -6.59 -20.71
C VAL A 192 7.20 -5.52 -21.34
N ASP A 193 7.64 -4.30 -21.17
CA ASP A 193 7.03 -3.13 -21.74
C ASP A 193 7.45 -2.89 -23.19
N THR A 194 6.73 -2.05 -23.91
CA THR A 194 6.99 -1.74 -25.33
C THR A 194 8.30 -1.00 -25.55
N ASP A 195 8.75 -0.23 -24.56
CA ASP A 195 10.06 0.41 -24.52
C ASP A 195 11.20 -0.52 -24.04
N GLY A 196 10.86 -1.77 -23.73
CA GLY A 196 11.78 -2.80 -23.22
C GLY A 196 12.02 -2.72 -21.71
N ALA A 197 11.33 -1.84 -20.98
CA ALA A 197 11.35 -1.88 -19.52
C ALA A 197 10.79 -3.20 -19.00
N VAL A 198 11.39 -3.74 -17.94
CA VAL A 198 10.93 -4.97 -17.30
C VAL A 198 10.42 -4.63 -15.91
N TYR A 199 9.19 -5.02 -15.61
CA TYR A 199 8.58 -4.79 -14.30
C TYR A 199 8.55 -6.07 -13.45
N PRO A 200 8.52 -5.92 -12.11
CA PRO A 200 8.49 -7.06 -11.22
C PRO A 200 7.26 -7.94 -11.42
N VAL A 201 7.49 -9.25 -11.43
CA VAL A 201 6.47 -10.29 -11.40
C VAL A 201 6.77 -11.22 -10.24
N VAL A 202 5.78 -11.49 -9.39
CA VAL A 202 5.92 -12.35 -8.22
C VAL A 202 4.85 -13.44 -8.21
N LEU A 203 5.23 -14.66 -7.84
CA LEU A 203 4.33 -15.79 -7.71
C LEU A 203 3.89 -15.95 -6.25
N ALA A 204 2.58 -15.96 -6.00
CA ALA A 204 2.00 -16.29 -4.70
C ALA A 204 0.61 -16.93 -4.88
N GLU A 205 0.21 -17.83 -4.00
CA GLU A 205 -1.14 -18.43 -3.98
C GLU A 205 -1.65 -19.02 -5.33
N GLY A 206 -0.73 -19.41 -6.23
CA GLY A 206 -1.08 -19.91 -7.56
C GLY A 206 -1.39 -18.82 -8.60
N TYR A 207 -1.00 -17.58 -8.33
CA TYR A 207 -1.13 -16.42 -9.21
C TYR A 207 0.21 -15.72 -9.40
N LEU A 208 0.41 -15.19 -10.61
CA LEU A 208 1.41 -14.16 -10.85
C LEU A 208 0.79 -12.80 -10.58
N PHE A 209 1.49 -11.97 -9.82
CA PHE A 209 1.13 -10.60 -9.52
C PHE A 209 2.19 -9.65 -10.06
N GLY A 210 1.76 -8.46 -10.43
CA GLY A 210 2.68 -7.39 -10.74
C GLY A 210 1.97 -6.06 -10.87
N TRP A 211 2.77 -5.06 -11.24
CA TRP A 211 2.29 -3.72 -11.51
C TRP A 211 3.15 -3.08 -12.62
N TYR A 212 2.64 -2.02 -13.22
CA TYR A 212 3.39 -1.13 -14.11
C TYR A 212 2.89 0.32 -13.99
N PRO A 213 3.70 1.34 -14.31
CA PRO A 213 3.30 2.75 -14.20
C PRO A 213 2.07 3.11 -15.04
N SER A 214 1.22 3.98 -14.48
CA SER A 214 0.21 4.76 -15.20
C SER A 214 0.82 6.16 -15.44
N PRO A 215 0.80 6.77 -16.66
CA PRO A 215 -0.39 6.87 -17.52
C PRO A 215 -0.13 6.75 -19.04
N SER A 216 -1.24 6.75 -19.80
CA SER A 216 -1.34 6.92 -21.26
C SER A 216 -0.71 5.83 -22.14
N ARG A 217 -1.44 4.75 -22.35
CA ARG A 217 -1.08 3.77 -23.39
C ARG A 217 -2.25 3.60 -24.33
N GLU A 218 -2.04 3.95 -25.58
CA GLU A 218 -2.93 3.50 -26.65
C GLU A 218 -3.04 1.97 -26.60
N PRO A 219 -4.10 1.34 -27.13
CA PRO A 219 -4.29 -0.11 -27.05
C PRO A 219 -3.09 -0.95 -27.50
N ASP A 220 -2.24 -0.36 -28.35
CA ASP A 220 -1.03 -0.96 -28.93
C ASP A 220 0.22 -0.82 -28.06
N ASP A 221 0.18 -0.04 -26.98
CA ASP A 221 1.33 0.23 -26.11
C ASP A 221 1.32 -0.61 -24.81
N ARG A 222 0.58 -1.72 -24.81
CA ARG A 222 0.36 -2.55 -23.63
C ARG A 222 1.54 -3.50 -23.36
N PRO A 223 1.98 -3.65 -22.10
CA PRO A 223 3.06 -4.56 -21.78
C PRO A 223 2.65 -6.01 -22.05
N THR A 224 3.64 -6.86 -22.34
CA THR A 224 3.45 -8.29 -22.56
C THR A 224 3.86 -9.07 -21.33
N LEU A 225 2.93 -9.87 -20.79
CA LEU A 225 3.22 -10.86 -19.75
C LEU A 225 3.56 -12.19 -20.43
N VAL A 226 4.69 -12.79 -20.04
CA VAL A 226 5.08 -14.15 -20.43
C VAL A 226 5.25 -15.00 -19.18
N GLY A 227 4.61 -16.17 -19.14
CA GLY A 227 4.76 -17.15 -18.06
C GLY A 227 5.72 -18.27 -18.46
N TYR A 228 6.60 -18.68 -17.55
CA TYR A 228 7.58 -19.74 -17.80
C TYR A 228 7.45 -20.90 -16.81
N ALA A 229 7.56 -22.11 -17.32
CA ALA A 229 7.62 -23.34 -16.54
C ALA A 229 9.00 -23.51 -15.89
N ALA A 230 9.13 -24.50 -15.00
CA ALA A 230 10.37 -24.74 -14.25
C ALA A 230 11.58 -25.12 -15.12
N ASP A 231 11.35 -25.65 -16.32
CA ASP A 231 12.41 -25.95 -17.30
C ASP A 231 12.76 -24.77 -18.21
N GLY A 232 12.13 -23.60 -17.99
CA GLY A 232 12.31 -22.39 -18.78
C GLY A 232 11.48 -22.34 -20.06
N SER A 233 10.64 -23.34 -20.35
CA SER A 233 9.72 -23.29 -21.48
C SER A 233 8.59 -22.27 -21.24
N GLU A 234 8.13 -21.63 -22.30
CA GLU A 234 6.99 -20.71 -22.24
C GLU A 234 5.68 -21.49 -22.04
N VAL A 235 4.93 -21.12 -21.01
CA VAL A 235 3.58 -21.62 -20.72
C VAL A 235 2.54 -20.83 -21.52
N GLY A 236 2.77 -19.53 -21.68
CA GLY A 236 1.96 -18.67 -22.54
C GLY A 236 2.36 -17.21 -22.47
N ARG A 237 1.64 -16.38 -23.23
CA ARG A 237 1.85 -14.93 -23.30
C ARG A 237 0.55 -14.15 -23.50
N PHE A 238 0.46 -12.94 -22.94
CA PHE A 238 -0.70 -12.05 -23.05
C PHE A 238 -0.28 -10.59 -23.17
N LEU A 239 -1.04 -9.82 -23.95
CA LEU A 239 -1.00 -8.36 -23.94
C LEU A 239 -1.89 -7.86 -22.79
N MET A 240 -1.33 -7.05 -21.91
CA MET A 240 -1.95 -6.56 -20.66
C MET A 240 -2.74 -5.29 -20.91
#